data_AF-A0A8T2ZJD3-F1
#
_entry.id   AF-A0A8T2ZJD3-F1
#
_cell.length_a   1.000
_cell.length_b   1.000
_cell.length_c   1.000
_cell.angle_alpha   90.00
_cell.angle_beta   90.00
_cell.angle_gamma   90.00
#
_symmetry.space_group_name_H-M   'P 1'
#
loop_
_entity.id
_entity.type
_entity.pdbx_description
1 polymer ?
#
loop_
_entity_poly.entity_id
_entity_poly.type
_entity_poly.pdbx_seq_one_letter_code
_entity_poly.pdbx_strand_id
1 'polypeptide(L)'
;MEGAFAGASAITDQRQKIEQYKHILSSVFSSNDIVQSKKFIDHMLSDDVPLVVSRQLLQTFAHELGRLEPETEKEIAIYTLAQIQPRVVSFEEQVLIIREKLAELFESEQQWSKAAQMLSGIDLDSGMRIIDDTFRLSKCVQIARLYLEDDDAVNAEAFINKASFLVSNSQHEVLNLQYKVCYARILDLKRKFLEAALRYYNISQIEKRQIGDETIDEEALEQALSAAVTCTILAAAGPQRSRVLATLYKDERCSKLKIYPILQKVYLERILRKPEIDAFSEELKAHQAEKIASRMIYEDRMRGTIDQVEAVIHFEDDTEELQQWDQQIVGLCQALNDVLDSMAKKGLSVPV
;
A
#
# COMPACT_ATOMS: atom_id res chain seq x y z
N MET A 1 1.18 25.50 -36.30
CA MET A 1 2.17 25.31 -35.22
C MET A 1 3.61 25.35 -35.77
N GLU A 2 3.95 24.56 -36.78
CA GLU A 2 5.32 24.53 -37.37
C GLU A 2 5.84 25.91 -37.82
N GLY A 3 4.99 26.75 -38.44
CA GLY A 3 5.38 28.13 -38.78
C GLY A 3 5.67 29.03 -37.56
N ALA A 4 5.00 28.78 -36.42
CA ALA A 4 5.26 29.50 -35.17
C ALA A 4 6.58 29.05 -34.52
N PHE A 5 6.89 27.74 -34.60
CA PHE A 5 8.18 27.19 -34.16
C PHE A 5 9.35 27.69 -34.99
N ALA A 6 9.21 27.70 -36.32
CA ALA A 6 10.22 28.26 -37.22
C ALA A 6 10.47 29.75 -36.93
N GLY A 7 9.40 30.52 -36.72
CA GLY A 7 9.49 31.93 -36.35
C GLY A 7 10.20 32.15 -35.01
N ALA A 8 9.89 31.35 -33.99
CA ALA A 8 10.54 31.43 -32.68
C ALA A 8 12.01 30.97 -32.71
N SER A 9 12.33 29.94 -33.49
CA SER A 9 13.70 29.41 -33.62
C SER A 9 14.64 30.43 -34.29
N ALA A 10 14.14 31.19 -35.27
CA ALA A 10 14.91 32.20 -36.00
C ALA A 10 15.29 33.44 -35.17
N ILE A 11 14.68 33.66 -34.00
CA ILE A 11 15.00 34.79 -33.12
C ILE A 11 16.43 34.62 -32.59
N THR A 12 17.27 35.66 -32.68
CA THR A 12 18.64 35.63 -32.17
C THR A 12 18.71 36.00 -30.68
N ASP A 13 17.86 36.91 -30.22
CA ASP A 13 17.78 37.31 -28.82
C ASP A 13 17.13 36.20 -27.97
N GLN A 14 17.86 35.70 -26.96
CA GLN A 14 17.38 34.58 -26.13
C GLN A 14 16.14 34.92 -25.32
N ARG A 15 16.04 36.15 -24.79
CA ARG A 15 14.90 36.56 -23.96
C ARG A 15 13.63 36.63 -24.78
N GLN A 16 13.68 37.27 -25.94
CA GLN A 16 12.56 37.33 -26.89
C GLN A 16 12.18 35.94 -27.40
N LYS A 17 13.17 35.07 -27.65
CA LYS A 17 12.92 33.67 -28.03
C LYS A 17 12.12 32.92 -26.96
N ILE A 18 12.55 33.01 -25.69
CA ILE A 18 11.85 32.38 -24.57
C ILE A 18 10.42 32.92 -24.44
N GLU A 19 10.24 34.22 -24.54
CA GLU A 19 8.92 34.86 -24.43
C GLU A 19 7.98 34.43 -25.55
N GLN A 20 8.48 34.37 -26.79
CA GLN A 20 7.71 33.85 -27.92
C GLN A 20 7.30 32.38 -27.71
N TYR A 21 8.21 31.53 -27.22
CA TYR A 21 7.85 30.15 -26.93
C TYR A 21 6.87 30.01 -25.76
N LYS A 22 6.92 30.90 -24.75
CA LYS A 22 5.91 30.94 -23.68
C LYS A 22 4.52 31.27 -24.21
N HIS A 23 4.41 32.19 -25.18
CA HIS A 23 3.14 32.46 -25.85
C HIS A 23 2.62 31.26 -26.64
N ILE A 24 3.51 30.49 -27.27
CA ILE A 24 3.11 29.25 -27.96
C ILE A 24 2.65 28.22 -26.92
N LEU A 25 3.38 28.05 -25.82
CA LEU A 25 3.05 27.13 -24.74
C LEU A 25 1.66 27.43 -24.14
N SER A 26 1.36 28.71 -23.86
CA SER A 26 0.04 29.09 -23.33
C SER A 26 -1.09 28.79 -24.32
N SER A 27 -0.85 28.94 -25.63
CA SER A 27 -1.82 28.54 -26.66
C SER A 27 -2.04 27.02 -26.70
N VAL A 28 -0.99 26.22 -26.46
CA VAL A 28 -1.06 24.76 -26.38
C VAL A 28 -1.94 24.34 -25.20
N PHE A 29 -1.67 24.85 -24.00
CA PHE A 29 -2.49 24.55 -22.82
C PHE A 29 -3.95 25.00 -22.98
N SER A 30 -4.19 26.15 -23.62
CA SER A 30 -5.55 26.65 -23.85
C SER A 30 -6.34 25.78 -24.84
N SER A 31 -5.66 25.08 -25.75
CA SER A 31 -6.30 24.19 -26.72
C SER A 31 -6.72 22.84 -26.13
N ASN A 32 -6.10 22.43 -25.02
CA ASN A 32 -6.25 21.09 -24.42
C ASN A 32 -6.10 19.93 -25.44
N ASP A 33 -5.34 20.16 -26.52
CA ASP A 33 -5.13 19.19 -27.60
C ASP A 33 -3.82 18.43 -27.37
N ILE A 34 -3.95 17.12 -27.14
CA ILE A 34 -2.85 16.18 -26.93
C ILE A 34 -1.83 16.23 -28.07
N VAL A 35 -2.30 16.35 -29.32
CA VAL A 35 -1.43 16.35 -30.50
C VAL A 35 -0.56 17.60 -30.52
N GLN A 36 -1.12 18.76 -30.16
CA GLN A 36 -0.37 20.02 -30.08
C GLN A 36 0.66 19.98 -28.95
N SER A 37 0.30 19.42 -27.80
CA SER A 37 1.22 19.23 -26.68
C SER A 37 2.39 18.31 -27.04
N LYS A 38 2.13 17.17 -27.68
CA LYS A 38 3.18 16.25 -28.14
C LYS A 38 4.13 16.92 -29.14
N LYS A 39 3.59 17.65 -30.12
CA LYS A 39 4.39 18.43 -31.09
C LYS A 39 5.27 19.50 -30.42
N PHE A 40 4.77 20.16 -29.39
CA PHE A 40 5.55 21.13 -28.63
C PHE A 40 6.73 20.45 -27.92
N ILE A 41 6.48 19.30 -27.27
CA ILE A 41 7.51 18.52 -26.58
C ILE A 41 8.60 18.06 -27.57
N ASP A 42 8.21 17.48 -28.70
CA ASP A 42 9.15 17.00 -29.73
C ASP A 42 10.04 18.16 -30.24
N HIS A 43 9.45 19.33 -30.48
CA HIS A 43 10.19 20.53 -30.90
C HIS A 43 11.15 21.02 -29.81
N MET A 44 10.72 21.06 -28.55
CA MET A 44 11.57 21.48 -27.42
C MET A 44 12.76 20.55 -27.17
N LEU A 45 12.63 19.26 -27.51
CA LEU A 45 13.67 18.25 -27.34
C LEU A 45 14.56 18.07 -28.57
N SER A 46 14.20 18.71 -29.69
CA SER A 46 15.01 18.73 -30.91
C SER A 46 16.31 19.53 -30.74
N ASP A 47 17.22 19.37 -31.71
CA ASP A 47 18.47 20.13 -31.76
C ASP A 47 18.29 21.58 -32.23
N ASP A 48 17.10 21.93 -32.72
CA ASP A 48 16.77 23.30 -33.17
C ASP A 48 16.60 24.27 -32.00
N VAL A 49 16.42 23.76 -30.78
CA VAL A 49 16.20 24.57 -29.58
C VAL A 49 17.42 24.48 -28.66
N PRO A 50 18.07 25.61 -28.33
CA PRO A 50 19.18 25.61 -27.38
C PRO A 50 18.78 25.03 -26.02
N LEU A 51 19.63 24.19 -25.44
CA LEU A 51 19.33 23.45 -24.20
C LEU A 51 18.83 24.33 -23.05
N VAL A 52 19.39 25.54 -22.88
CA VAL A 52 18.97 26.49 -21.84
C VAL A 52 17.51 26.91 -22.02
N VAL A 53 17.10 27.15 -23.27
CA VAL A 53 15.72 27.51 -23.63
C VAL A 53 14.80 26.31 -23.42
N SER A 54 15.19 25.12 -23.87
CA SER A 54 14.42 23.88 -23.66
C SER A 54 14.20 23.59 -22.18
N ARG A 55 15.24 23.69 -21.33
CA ARG A 55 15.12 23.48 -19.87
C ARG A 55 14.10 24.42 -19.23
N GLN A 56 14.19 25.71 -19.53
CA GLN A 56 13.30 26.71 -18.94
C GLN A 56 11.84 26.52 -19.39
N LEU A 57 11.62 26.20 -20.67
CA LEU A 57 10.28 25.99 -21.20
C LEU A 57 9.68 24.67 -20.74
N LEU A 58 10.44 23.58 -20.70
CA LEU A 58 9.98 22.29 -20.17
C LEU A 58 9.73 22.37 -18.66
N GLN A 59 10.49 23.18 -17.92
CA GLN A 59 10.19 23.45 -16.52
C GLN A 59 8.87 24.21 -16.38
N THR A 60 8.63 25.25 -17.19
CA THR A 60 7.36 25.99 -17.19
C THR A 60 6.19 25.05 -17.52
N PHE A 61 6.35 24.24 -18.57
CA PHE A 61 5.40 23.21 -18.96
C PHE A 61 5.10 22.22 -17.83
N ALA A 62 6.13 21.70 -17.15
CA ALA A 62 5.95 20.75 -16.06
C ALA A 62 5.12 21.36 -14.91
N HIS A 63 5.30 22.64 -14.58
CA HIS A 63 4.50 23.30 -13.55
C HIS A 63 3.03 23.52 -13.99
N GLU A 64 2.80 23.77 -15.28
CA GLU A 64 1.46 24.01 -15.84
C GLU A 64 0.68 22.74 -16.20
N LEU A 65 1.29 21.54 -16.14
CA LEU A 65 0.64 20.26 -16.44
C LEU A 65 -0.70 20.07 -15.70
N GLY A 66 -0.77 20.48 -14.43
CA GLY A 66 -1.97 20.34 -13.59
C GLY A 66 -3.15 21.25 -13.97
N ARG A 67 -3.04 22.03 -15.06
CA ARG A 67 -4.14 22.80 -15.64
C ARG A 67 -4.95 21.99 -16.65
N LEU A 68 -4.42 20.86 -17.11
CA LEU A 68 -5.06 19.98 -18.08
C LEU A 68 -6.05 19.06 -17.37
N GLU A 69 -6.92 18.43 -18.15
CA GLU A 69 -7.79 17.36 -17.63
C GLU A 69 -6.93 16.14 -17.21
N PRO A 70 -7.26 15.43 -16.12
CA PRO A 70 -6.47 14.32 -15.57
C PRO A 70 -5.98 13.29 -16.59
N GLU A 71 -6.85 12.85 -17.50
CA GLU A 71 -6.48 11.83 -18.49
C GLU A 71 -5.50 12.38 -19.54
N THR A 72 -5.73 13.61 -19.99
CA THR A 72 -4.87 14.35 -20.91
C THR A 72 -3.50 14.64 -20.27
N GLU A 73 -3.50 15.05 -18.99
CA GLU A 73 -2.28 15.28 -18.22
C GLU A 73 -1.44 14.01 -18.13
N LYS A 74 -2.04 12.86 -17.77
CA LYS A 74 -1.34 11.57 -17.71
C LYS A 74 -0.73 11.20 -19.05
N GLU A 75 -1.50 11.25 -20.14
CA GLU A 75 -1.01 10.85 -21.46
C GLU A 75 0.17 11.72 -21.91
N ILE A 76 0.06 13.03 -21.74
CA ILE A 76 1.09 13.99 -22.13
C ILE A 76 2.34 13.84 -21.26
N ALA A 77 2.19 13.69 -19.94
CA ALA A 77 3.32 13.57 -19.02
C ALA A 77 4.08 12.25 -19.24
N ILE A 78 3.38 11.13 -19.45
CA ILE A 78 4.00 9.84 -19.80
C ILE A 78 4.76 9.95 -21.13
N TYR A 79 4.15 10.57 -22.14
CA TYR A 79 4.81 10.82 -23.43
C TYR A 79 6.07 11.66 -23.24
N THR A 80 5.99 12.74 -22.45
CA THR A 80 7.12 13.63 -22.17
C THR A 80 8.29 12.87 -21.54
N LEU A 81 8.02 12.04 -20.52
CA LEU A 81 9.06 11.23 -19.88
C LEU A 81 9.73 10.26 -20.86
N ALA A 82 8.94 9.63 -21.74
CA ALA A 82 9.47 8.74 -22.77
C ALA A 82 10.39 9.47 -23.77
N GLN A 83 10.01 10.67 -24.22
CA GLN A 83 10.83 11.46 -25.14
C GLN A 83 12.08 12.06 -24.48
N ILE A 84 12.02 12.39 -23.19
CA ILE A 84 13.17 12.91 -22.45
C ILE A 84 14.19 11.81 -22.12
N GLN A 85 13.76 10.55 -22.00
CA GLN A 85 14.57 9.43 -21.54
C GLN A 85 15.98 9.31 -22.18
N PRO A 86 16.18 9.50 -23.51
CA PRO A 86 17.51 9.44 -24.13
C PRO A 86 18.48 10.52 -23.65
N ARG A 87 17.96 11.65 -23.14
CA ARG A 87 18.72 12.81 -22.69
C ARG A 87 18.41 13.16 -21.22
N VAL A 88 17.97 12.19 -20.42
CA VAL A 88 17.42 12.40 -19.06
C VAL A 88 18.36 13.19 -18.14
N VAL A 89 19.67 12.94 -18.21
CA VAL A 89 20.70 13.66 -17.42
C VAL A 89 20.70 15.18 -17.71
N SER A 90 20.27 15.58 -18.92
CA SER A 90 20.16 16.99 -19.27
C SER A 90 18.89 17.65 -18.71
N PHE A 91 17.90 16.89 -18.24
CA PHE A 91 16.57 17.38 -17.87
C PHE A 91 16.09 16.84 -16.50
N GLU A 92 17.02 16.54 -15.58
CA GLU A 92 16.70 15.91 -14.29
C GLU A 92 15.65 16.68 -13.47
N GLU A 93 15.72 18.01 -13.44
CA GLU A 93 14.78 18.86 -12.70
C GLU A 93 13.36 18.80 -13.31
N GLN A 94 13.26 18.83 -14.63
CA GLN A 94 11.97 18.74 -15.32
C GLN A 94 11.35 17.34 -15.11
N VAL A 95 12.18 16.29 -15.22
CA VAL A 95 11.76 14.89 -15.01
C VAL A 95 11.26 14.68 -13.58
N LEU A 96 11.94 15.26 -12.59
CA LEU A 96 11.51 15.23 -11.19
C LEU A 96 10.09 15.79 -11.04
N ILE A 97 9.86 17.02 -11.50
CA ILE A 97 8.57 17.72 -11.35
C ILE A 97 7.45 16.92 -12.04
N ILE A 98 7.71 16.41 -13.25
CA ILE A 98 6.73 15.62 -14.01
C ILE A 98 6.41 14.31 -13.27
N ARG A 99 7.41 13.62 -12.73
CA ARG A 99 7.20 12.38 -11.96
C ARG A 99 6.43 12.62 -10.67
N GLU A 100 6.71 13.71 -9.95
CA GLU A 100 5.97 14.07 -8.74
C GLU A 100 4.50 14.34 -9.03
N LYS A 101 4.19 15.15 -10.04
CA LYS A 101 2.81 15.42 -10.46
C LYS A 101 2.07 14.17 -10.93
N LEU A 102 2.71 13.33 -11.73
CA LEU A 102 2.12 12.05 -12.14
C LEU A 102 1.86 11.14 -10.95
N ALA A 103 2.77 11.11 -9.96
CA ALA A 103 2.56 10.32 -8.76
C ALA A 103 1.37 10.83 -7.94
N GLU A 104 1.25 12.14 -7.73
CA GLU A 104 0.10 12.76 -7.06
C GLU A 104 -1.22 12.42 -7.77
N LEU A 105 -1.23 12.43 -9.11
CA LEU A 105 -2.40 12.11 -9.89
C LEU A 105 -2.79 10.63 -9.78
N PHE A 106 -1.82 9.71 -9.89
CA PHE A 106 -2.06 8.28 -9.66
C PHE A 106 -2.51 7.99 -8.22
N GLU A 107 -1.96 8.70 -7.23
CA GLU A 107 -2.35 8.59 -5.83
C GLU A 107 -3.82 9.03 -5.63
N SER A 108 -4.23 10.13 -6.28
CA SER A 108 -5.62 10.61 -6.24
C SER A 108 -6.63 9.62 -6.86
N GLU A 109 -6.16 8.80 -7.80
CA GLU A 109 -6.93 7.72 -8.45
C GLU A 109 -6.79 6.36 -7.73
N GLN A 110 -6.14 6.32 -6.55
CA GLN A 110 -5.85 5.10 -5.78
C GLN A 110 -5.04 4.05 -6.57
N GLN A 111 -4.28 4.48 -7.58
CA GLN A 111 -3.36 3.63 -8.33
C GLN A 111 -1.98 3.63 -7.65
N TRP A 112 -1.93 3.08 -6.44
CA TRP A 112 -0.79 3.18 -5.52
C TRP A 112 0.52 2.67 -6.12
N SER A 113 0.51 1.49 -6.74
CA SER A 113 1.68 0.90 -7.38
C SER A 113 2.23 1.76 -8.52
N LYS A 114 1.38 2.40 -9.32
CA LYS A 114 1.83 3.30 -10.39
C LYS A 114 2.42 4.60 -9.83
N ALA A 115 1.80 5.16 -8.79
CA ALA A 115 2.35 6.32 -8.09
C ALA A 115 3.75 6.02 -7.52
N ALA A 116 3.90 4.86 -6.87
CA ALA A 116 5.18 4.40 -6.34
C ALA A 116 6.23 4.22 -7.45
N GLN A 117 5.84 3.64 -8.60
CA GLN A 117 6.71 3.49 -9.76
C GLN A 117 7.18 4.85 -10.31
N MET A 118 6.30 5.85 -10.38
CA MET A 118 6.66 7.19 -10.84
C MET A 118 7.75 7.81 -9.96
N LEU A 119 7.58 7.76 -8.64
CA LEU A 119 8.55 8.28 -7.68
C LEU A 119 9.84 7.46 -7.63
N SER A 120 9.75 6.13 -7.79
CA SER A 120 10.92 5.24 -7.77
C SER A 120 11.90 5.49 -8.92
N GLY A 121 11.43 6.05 -10.04
CA GLY A 121 12.26 6.41 -11.17
C GLY A 121 12.98 7.76 -11.03
N ILE A 122 12.85 8.43 -9.89
CA ILE A 122 13.66 9.61 -9.56
C ILE A 122 15.04 9.14 -9.13
N ASP A 123 16.09 9.66 -9.77
CA ASP A 123 17.47 9.41 -9.35
C ASP A 123 17.80 10.18 -8.07
N LEU A 124 17.65 9.51 -6.93
CA LEU A 124 17.96 10.07 -5.60
C LEU A 124 19.47 10.20 -5.34
N ASP A 125 20.30 9.55 -6.15
CA ASP A 125 21.75 9.50 -6.01
C ASP A 125 22.48 10.38 -7.04
N SER A 126 21.73 11.19 -7.82
CA SER A 126 22.30 12.10 -8.82
C SER A 126 23.39 12.98 -8.21
N GLY A 127 24.59 12.91 -8.78
CA GLY A 127 25.72 13.77 -8.41
C GLY A 127 25.62 15.19 -8.97
N MET A 128 24.64 15.48 -9.83
CA MET A 128 24.43 16.80 -10.43
C MET A 128 23.57 17.72 -9.56
N ARG A 129 22.72 17.15 -8.69
CA ARG A 129 21.86 17.91 -7.78
C ARG A 129 22.33 17.70 -6.34
N ILE A 130 22.43 18.78 -5.57
CA ILE A 130 22.55 18.68 -4.12
C ILE A 130 21.18 18.25 -3.60
N ILE A 131 20.98 16.95 -3.43
CA ILE A 131 19.82 16.38 -2.77
C ILE A 131 20.19 16.19 -1.31
N ASP A 132 19.45 16.82 -0.40
CA ASP A 132 19.67 16.65 1.02
C ASP A 132 19.13 15.29 1.51
N ASP A 133 19.72 14.79 2.59
CA ASP A 133 19.34 13.48 3.15
C ASP A 133 17.88 13.46 3.61
N THR A 134 17.32 14.61 3.99
CA THR A 134 15.90 14.76 4.33
C THR A 134 15.00 14.48 3.13
N PHE A 135 15.28 15.06 1.95
CA PHE A 135 14.49 14.79 0.74
C PHE A 135 14.57 13.31 0.34
N ARG A 136 15.75 12.70 0.39
CA ARG A 136 15.94 11.27 0.10
C ARG A 136 15.13 10.39 1.04
N LEU A 137 15.21 10.67 2.34
CA LEU A 137 14.45 9.96 3.37
C LEU A 137 12.95 10.10 3.13
N SER A 138 12.48 11.32 2.85
CA SER A 138 11.07 11.62 2.57
C SER A 138 10.55 10.80 1.38
N LYS A 139 11.26 10.81 0.26
CA LYS A 139 10.89 10.03 -0.94
C LYS A 139 10.93 8.53 -0.69
N CYS A 140 11.94 8.01 0.01
CA CYS A 140 11.99 6.58 0.31
C CYS A 140 10.81 6.13 1.18
N VAL A 141 10.45 6.91 2.21
CA VAL A 141 9.29 6.62 3.07
C VAL A 141 7.98 6.74 2.28
N GLN A 142 7.84 7.76 1.43
CA GLN A 142 6.66 7.95 0.57
C GLN A 142 6.46 6.77 -0.39
N ILE A 143 7.52 6.36 -1.10
CA ILE A 143 7.47 5.20 -2.02
C ILE A 143 7.09 3.93 -1.28
N ALA A 144 7.70 3.67 -0.11
CA ALA A 144 7.36 2.50 0.68
C ALA A 144 5.90 2.50 1.16
N ARG A 145 5.37 3.67 1.55
CA ARG A 145 3.95 3.81 1.92
C ARG A 145 3.02 3.51 0.76
N LEU A 146 3.31 4.01 -0.45
CA LEU A 146 2.49 3.75 -1.64
C LEU A 146 2.44 2.26 -1.96
N TYR A 147 3.58 1.55 -1.97
CA TYR A 147 3.58 0.10 -2.18
C TYR A 147 2.81 -0.67 -1.08
N LEU A 148 2.81 -0.18 0.17
CA LEU A 148 2.06 -0.78 1.26
C LEU A 148 0.53 -0.64 1.13
N GLU A 149 0.02 0.32 0.37
CA GLU A 149 -1.42 0.44 0.12
C GLU A 149 -1.92 -0.60 -0.91
N ASP A 150 -1.01 -1.26 -1.64
CA ASP A 150 -1.28 -2.37 -2.55
C ASP A 150 -0.70 -3.71 -2.02
N ASP A 151 -0.44 -3.78 -0.71
CA ASP A 151 0.16 -4.93 0.00
C ASP A 151 1.50 -5.45 -0.59
N ASP A 152 2.18 -4.64 -1.42
CA ASP A 152 3.48 -4.97 -2.03
C ASP A 152 4.63 -4.73 -1.04
N ALA A 153 4.71 -5.61 -0.06
CA ALA A 153 5.74 -5.55 0.97
C ALA A 153 7.17 -5.76 0.42
N VAL A 154 7.33 -6.37 -0.76
CA VAL A 154 8.66 -6.64 -1.35
C VAL A 154 9.26 -5.34 -1.86
N ASN A 155 8.52 -4.60 -2.69
CA ASN A 155 8.99 -3.31 -3.19
C ASN A 155 9.05 -2.27 -2.05
N ALA A 156 8.09 -2.29 -1.11
CA ALA A 156 8.14 -1.41 0.06
C ALA A 156 9.42 -1.62 0.91
N GLU A 157 9.83 -2.88 1.14
CA GLU A 157 11.03 -3.20 1.92
C GLU A 157 12.32 -2.69 1.27
N ALA A 158 12.42 -2.72 -0.07
CA ALA A 158 13.57 -2.19 -0.78
C ALA A 158 13.80 -0.69 -0.49
N PHE A 159 12.73 0.11 -0.44
CA PHE A 159 12.84 1.55 -0.16
C PHE A 159 12.97 1.86 1.34
N ILE A 160 12.31 1.10 2.22
CA ILE A 160 12.47 1.31 3.66
C ILE A 160 13.89 0.97 4.14
N ASN A 161 14.54 -0.01 3.51
CA ASN A 161 15.93 -0.32 3.80
C ASN A 161 16.88 0.80 3.39
N LYS A 162 16.62 1.48 2.26
CA LYS A 162 17.37 2.70 1.88
C LYS A 162 17.17 3.81 2.90
N ALA A 163 15.93 4.03 3.34
CA ALA A 163 15.60 5.02 4.39
C ALA A 163 16.32 4.72 5.72
N SER A 164 16.57 3.45 6.05
CA SER A 164 17.19 3.05 7.32
C SER A 164 18.59 3.63 7.55
N PHE A 165 19.34 3.91 6.48
CA PHE A 165 20.68 4.52 6.56
C PHE A 165 20.64 6.03 6.84
N LEU A 166 19.49 6.67 6.58
CA LEU A 166 19.32 8.13 6.69
C LEU A 166 18.58 8.52 7.97
N VAL A 167 17.66 7.67 8.43
CA VAL A 167 16.75 7.99 9.55
C VAL A 167 17.47 8.28 10.87
N SER A 168 18.63 7.67 11.13
CA SER A 168 19.38 7.88 12.38
C SER A 168 19.94 9.30 12.51
N ASN A 169 20.21 9.95 11.38
CA ASN A 169 20.79 11.29 11.33
C ASN A 169 19.72 12.37 11.12
N SER A 170 18.47 11.98 10.88
CA SER A 170 17.35 12.87 10.62
C SER A 170 16.84 13.51 11.91
N GLN A 171 16.75 14.85 11.90
CA GLN A 171 16.09 15.64 12.94
C GLN A 171 14.57 15.76 12.71
N HIS A 172 14.05 15.23 11.59
CA HIS A 172 12.64 15.32 11.23
C HIS A 172 11.83 14.23 11.93
N GLU A 173 11.24 14.59 13.06
CA GLU A 173 10.56 13.64 13.94
C GLU A 173 9.34 12.98 13.29
N VAL A 174 8.51 13.74 12.55
CA VAL A 174 7.35 13.20 11.81
C VAL A 174 7.79 12.11 10.85
N LEU A 175 8.84 12.39 10.07
CA LEU A 175 9.35 11.48 9.07
C LEU A 175 9.96 10.23 9.70
N ASN A 176 10.63 10.38 10.86
CA ASN A 176 11.14 9.27 11.64
C ASN A 176 10.00 8.37 12.18
N LEU A 177 8.86 8.96 12.56
CA LEU A 177 7.68 8.21 12.96
C LEU A 177 7.04 7.47 11.78
N GLN A 178 6.83 8.15 10.66
CA GLN A 178 6.30 7.55 9.42
C GLN A 178 7.17 6.37 8.97
N TYR A 179 8.50 6.50 9.03
CA TYR A 179 9.44 5.41 8.81
C TYR A 179 9.19 4.23 9.77
N LYS A 180 9.08 4.47 11.08
CA LYS A 180 8.86 3.41 12.08
C LYS A 180 7.56 2.64 11.83
N VAL A 181 6.47 3.36 11.57
CA VAL A 181 5.15 2.78 11.27
C VAL A 181 5.18 1.97 9.98
N CYS A 182 5.75 2.55 8.91
CA CYS A 182 5.91 1.88 7.62
C CYS A 182 6.72 0.59 7.77
N TYR A 183 7.85 0.64 8.49
CA TYR A 183 8.68 -0.54 8.68
C TYR A 183 7.98 -1.64 9.52
N ALA A 184 7.20 -1.27 10.54
CA ALA A 184 6.40 -2.23 11.29
C ALA A 184 5.34 -2.93 10.40
N ARG A 185 4.63 -2.16 9.55
CA ARG A 185 3.65 -2.69 8.57
C ARG A 185 4.30 -3.66 7.58
N ILE A 186 5.47 -3.34 7.05
CA ILE A 186 6.22 -4.23 6.14
C ILE A 186 6.53 -5.57 6.81
N LEU A 187 7.02 -5.55 8.04
CA LEU A 187 7.35 -6.79 8.76
C LEU A 187 6.10 -7.64 9.06
N ASP A 188 4.97 -7.00 9.38
CA ASP A 188 3.68 -7.66 9.57
C ASP A 188 3.22 -8.37 8.28
N LEU A 189 3.18 -7.64 7.14
CA LEU A 189 2.85 -8.21 5.82
C LEU A 189 3.77 -9.38 5.43
N LYS A 190 5.06 -9.25 5.71
CA LYS A 190 6.05 -10.31 5.49
C LYS A 190 5.98 -11.45 6.52
N ARG A 191 5.00 -11.45 7.40
CA ARG A 191 4.76 -12.47 8.45
C ARG A 191 5.91 -12.62 9.44
N LYS A 192 6.77 -11.60 9.55
CA LYS A 192 7.80 -11.48 10.60
C LYS A 192 7.16 -10.92 11.87
N PHE A 193 6.11 -11.59 12.35
CA PHE A 193 5.20 -11.05 13.35
C PHE A 193 5.89 -10.68 14.66
N LEU A 194 6.87 -11.46 15.11
CA LEU A 194 7.57 -11.13 16.36
C LEU A 194 8.37 -9.82 16.25
N GLU A 195 9.02 -9.58 15.11
CA GLU A 195 9.75 -8.32 14.86
C GLU A 195 8.78 -7.15 14.68
N ALA A 196 7.67 -7.36 13.97
CA ALA A 196 6.60 -6.38 13.83
C ALA A 196 6.01 -5.99 15.20
N ALA A 197 5.71 -6.98 16.05
CA ALA A 197 5.15 -6.78 17.38
C ALA A 197 6.03 -5.89 18.26
N LEU A 198 7.35 -6.14 18.28
CA LEU A 198 8.29 -5.32 19.03
C LEU A 198 8.30 -3.86 18.53
N ARG A 199 8.22 -3.64 17.22
CA ARG A 199 8.18 -2.27 16.65
C ARG A 199 6.86 -1.58 16.95
N TYR A 200 5.74 -2.26 16.79
CA TYR A 200 4.42 -1.73 17.12
C TYR A 200 4.31 -1.39 18.60
N TYR A 201 4.83 -2.24 19.49
CA TYR A 201 4.88 -1.96 20.92
C TYR A 201 5.73 -0.73 21.20
N ASN A 202 6.91 -0.59 20.58
CA ASN A 202 7.74 0.61 20.76
C ASN A 202 7.05 1.89 20.25
N ILE A 203 6.25 1.80 19.18
CA ILE A 203 5.45 2.92 18.68
C ILE A 203 4.36 3.29 19.69
N SER A 204 3.70 2.31 20.30
CA SER A 204 2.65 2.58 21.29
C SER A 204 3.17 3.20 22.60
N GLN A 205 4.48 3.13 22.89
CA GLN A 205 5.10 3.81 24.04
C GLN A 205 5.38 5.30 23.78
N ILE A 206 5.16 5.81 22.57
CA ILE A 206 5.36 7.22 22.27
C ILE A 206 4.31 8.06 23.00
N GLU A 207 4.72 9.22 23.51
CA GLU A 207 3.80 10.14 24.17
C GLU A 207 2.90 10.84 23.16
N LYS A 208 1.64 11.06 23.56
CA LYS A 208 0.72 11.94 22.83
C LYS A 208 1.33 13.33 22.70
N ARG A 209 1.57 13.77 21.47
CA ARG A 209 2.05 15.11 21.17
C ARG A 209 1.73 15.51 19.75
N GLN A 210 1.76 16.83 19.53
CA GLN A 210 1.70 17.41 18.20
C GLN A 210 3.12 17.58 17.67
N ILE A 211 3.36 17.14 16.43
CA ILE A 211 4.65 17.24 15.74
C ILE A 211 4.40 17.95 14.41
N GLY A 212 4.57 19.26 14.38
CA GLY A 212 4.18 20.07 13.22
C GLY A 212 2.67 20.02 13.00
N ASP A 213 2.24 19.70 11.77
CA ASP A 213 0.82 19.56 11.41
C ASP A 213 0.24 18.18 11.77
N GLU A 214 1.09 17.21 12.14
CA GLU A 214 0.69 15.85 12.47
C GLU A 214 0.44 15.72 13.98
N THR A 215 -0.68 15.11 14.36
CA THR A 215 -1.02 14.85 15.76
C THR A 215 -0.95 13.35 16.03
N ILE A 216 -0.09 12.95 16.97
CA ILE A 216 -0.14 11.59 17.52
C ILE A 216 -1.28 11.56 18.53
N ASP A 217 -2.41 10.99 18.14
CA ASP A 217 -3.56 10.81 19.04
C ASP A 217 -3.48 9.49 19.82
N GLU A 218 -4.37 9.36 20.80
CA GLU A 218 -4.45 8.17 21.65
C GLU A 218 -4.95 6.96 20.86
N GLU A 219 -5.81 7.18 19.85
CA GLU A 219 -6.36 6.14 19.01
C GLU A 219 -5.28 5.44 18.17
N ALA A 220 -4.38 6.20 17.52
CA ALA A 220 -3.27 5.64 16.76
C ALA A 220 -2.29 4.83 17.64
N LEU A 221 -2.04 5.30 18.87
CA LEU A 221 -1.20 4.58 19.83
C LEU A 221 -1.88 3.29 20.32
N GLU A 222 -3.19 3.32 20.54
CA GLU A 222 -3.99 2.15 20.88
C GLU A 222 -4.01 1.13 19.72
N GLN A 223 -4.18 1.58 18.48
CA GLN A 223 -4.10 0.76 17.28
C GLN A 223 -2.71 0.10 17.14
N ALA A 224 -1.63 0.83 17.40
CA ALA A 224 -0.28 0.26 17.41
C ALA A 224 -0.13 -0.80 18.51
N LEU A 225 -0.67 -0.56 19.71
CA LEU A 225 -0.65 -1.56 20.78
C LEU A 225 -1.46 -2.81 20.42
N SER A 226 -2.64 -2.64 19.83
CA SER A 226 -3.47 -3.74 19.33
C SER A 226 -2.73 -4.56 18.28
N ALA A 227 -2.11 -3.92 17.29
CA ALA A 227 -1.29 -4.58 16.29
C ALA A 227 -0.10 -5.36 16.91
N ALA A 228 0.51 -4.82 17.97
CA ALA A 228 1.57 -5.50 18.72
C ALA A 228 1.06 -6.80 19.37
N VAL A 229 -0.13 -6.75 19.99
CA VAL A 229 -0.78 -7.91 20.61
C VAL A 229 -1.14 -8.95 19.56
N THR A 230 -1.81 -8.56 18.48
CA THR A 230 -2.17 -9.43 17.36
C THR A 230 -0.93 -10.13 16.79
N CYS A 231 0.10 -9.37 16.41
CA CYS A 231 1.35 -9.94 15.89
C CYS A 231 2.01 -10.91 16.90
N THR A 232 2.00 -10.60 18.20
CA THR A 232 2.57 -11.50 19.21
C THR A 232 1.79 -12.82 19.32
N ILE A 233 0.47 -12.76 19.28
CA ILE A 233 -0.39 -13.96 19.30
C ILE A 233 -0.11 -14.84 18.07
N LEU A 234 0.02 -14.23 16.89
CA LEU A 234 0.27 -14.90 15.61
C LEU A 234 1.70 -15.45 15.44
N ALA A 235 2.68 -14.85 16.14
CA ALA A 235 4.08 -15.28 16.06
C ALA A 235 4.27 -16.76 16.44
N ALA A 236 5.33 -17.37 15.90
CA ALA A 236 5.70 -18.75 16.22
C ALA A 236 5.99 -18.91 17.73
N ALA A 237 5.58 -20.06 18.28
CA ALA A 237 5.84 -20.38 19.68
C ALA A 237 7.35 -20.41 19.97
N GLY A 238 7.77 -19.81 21.09
CA GLY A 238 9.17 -19.80 21.49
C GLY A 238 9.48 -18.82 22.63
N PRO A 239 10.70 -18.87 23.21
CA PRO A 239 11.04 -18.10 24.40
C PRO A 239 10.97 -16.58 24.21
N GLN A 240 11.25 -16.08 23.00
CA GLN A 240 11.13 -14.65 22.70
C GLN A 240 9.65 -14.21 22.69
N ARG A 241 8.78 -14.98 22.02
CA ARG A 241 7.34 -14.72 22.01
C ARG A 241 6.75 -14.74 23.42
N SER A 242 7.10 -15.72 24.25
CA SER A 242 6.61 -15.80 25.63
C SER A 242 7.02 -14.58 26.47
N ARG A 243 8.22 -14.03 26.24
CA ARG A 243 8.65 -12.78 26.87
C ARG A 243 7.80 -11.58 26.43
N VAL A 244 7.53 -11.46 25.13
CA VAL A 244 6.69 -10.37 24.61
C VAL A 244 5.25 -10.48 25.12
N LEU A 245 4.68 -11.68 25.16
CA LEU A 245 3.37 -11.93 25.79
C LEU A 245 3.33 -11.49 27.25
N ALA A 246 4.37 -11.82 28.02
CA ALA A 246 4.47 -11.40 29.43
C ALA A 246 4.55 -9.87 29.58
N THR A 247 5.27 -9.20 28.68
CA THR A 247 5.34 -7.73 28.64
C THR A 247 3.97 -7.12 28.36
N LEU A 248 3.31 -7.57 27.30
CA LEU A 248 1.98 -7.07 26.90
C LEU A 248 0.91 -7.36 27.96
N TYR A 249 0.93 -8.55 28.57
CA TYR A 249 -0.03 -8.90 29.62
C TYR A 249 0.10 -8.01 30.86
N LYS A 250 1.31 -7.54 31.17
CA LYS A 250 1.59 -6.64 32.31
C LYS A 250 1.36 -5.16 31.98
N ASP A 251 1.23 -4.80 30.71
CA ASP A 251 0.90 -3.43 30.30
C ASP A 251 -0.60 -3.21 30.53
N GLU A 252 -0.94 -2.37 31.52
CA GLU A 252 -2.34 -2.10 31.89
C GLU A 252 -3.17 -1.55 30.73
N ARG A 253 -2.56 -0.89 29.75
CA ARG A 253 -3.26 -0.37 28.57
C ARG A 253 -3.81 -1.50 27.71
N CYS A 254 -3.15 -2.66 27.71
CA CYS A 254 -3.66 -3.83 27.01
C CYS A 254 -5.02 -4.29 27.56
N SER A 255 -5.33 -4.05 28.84
CA SER A 255 -6.60 -4.47 29.45
C SER A 255 -7.84 -3.78 28.86
N LYS A 256 -7.65 -2.64 28.20
CA LYS A 256 -8.71 -1.89 27.52
C LYS A 256 -8.98 -2.38 26.10
N LEU A 257 -8.06 -3.13 25.52
CA LEU A 257 -8.16 -3.60 24.15
C LEU A 257 -9.19 -4.72 24.03
N LYS A 258 -9.94 -4.73 22.92
CA LYS A 258 -10.88 -5.81 22.59
C LYS A 258 -10.23 -7.19 22.55
N ILE A 259 -8.98 -7.26 22.09
CA ILE A 259 -8.19 -8.49 21.98
C ILE A 259 -7.63 -9.02 23.32
N TYR A 260 -7.76 -8.27 24.42
CA TYR A 260 -7.18 -8.62 25.72
C TYR A 260 -7.57 -10.03 26.25
N PRO A 261 -8.83 -10.50 26.15
CA PRO A 261 -9.19 -11.82 26.64
C PRO A 261 -8.37 -12.95 25.99
N ILE A 262 -8.03 -12.79 24.71
CA ILE A 262 -7.21 -13.74 23.96
C ILE A 262 -5.77 -13.64 24.43
N LEU A 263 -5.21 -12.42 24.55
CA LEU A 263 -3.87 -12.22 25.09
C LEU A 263 -3.71 -12.90 26.46
N GLN A 264 -4.68 -12.69 27.37
CA GLN A 264 -4.68 -13.29 28.70
C GLN A 264 -4.70 -14.82 28.62
N LYS A 265 -5.56 -15.41 27.79
CA LYS A 265 -5.62 -16.86 27.66
C LYS A 265 -4.36 -17.45 27.03
N VAL A 266 -3.83 -16.82 26.00
CA VAL A 266 -2.60 -17.25 25.34
C VAL A 266 -1.40 -17.17 26.29
N TYR A 267 -1.30 -16.09 27.08
CA TYR A 267 -0.24 -15.94 28.07
C TYR A 267 -0.34 -16.95 29.23
N LEU A 268 -1.57 -17.22 29.70
CA LEU A 268 -1.83 -18.19 30.78
C LEU A 268 -1.94 -19.64 30.28
N GLU A 269 -1.61 -19.90 29.02
CA GLU A 269 -1.66 -21.21 28.37
C GLU A 269 -3.05 -21.89 28.51
N ARG A 270 -4.11 -21.10 28.41
CA ARG A 270 -5.51 -21.55 28.46
C ARG A 270 -6.06 -21.85 27.07
N ILE A 271 -7.02 -22.76 27.03
CA ILE A 271 -7.75 -23.11 25.80
C ILE A 271 -8.62 -21.93 25.34
N LEU A 272 -8.47 -21.55 24.06
CA LEU A 272 -9.34 -20.64 23.34
C LEU A 272 -10.56 -21.41 22.81
N ARG A 273 -11.77 -20.92 23.06
CA ARG A 273 -13.00 -21.53 22.57
C ARG A 273 -13.37 -20.95 21.21
N LYS A 274 -14.16 -21.72 20.42
CA LYS A 274 -14.58 -21.33 19.07
C LYS A 274 -15.12 -19.88 18.96
N PRO A 275 -16.05 -19.40 19.81
CA PRO A 275 -16.54 -18.02 19.70
C PRO A 275 -15.47 -16.94 19.86
N GLU A 276 -14.41 -17.21 20.64
CA GLU A 276 -13.30 -16.28 20.84
C GLU A 276 -12.35 -16.27 19.65
N ILE A 277 -12.17 -17.43 19.02
CA ILE A 277 -11.38 -17.58 17.80
C ILE A 277 -12.11 -16.91 16.63
N ASP A 278 -13.43 -17.10 16.53
CA ASP A 278 -14.26 -16.49 15.49
C ASP A 278 -14.17 -14.96 15.59
N ALA A 279 -14.40 -14.40 16.79
CA ALA A 279 -14.26 -12.97 17.04
C ALA A 279 -12.84 -12.43 16.75
N PHE A 280 -11.79 -13.20 17.05
CA PHE A 280 -10.42 -12.82 16.71
C PHE A 280 -10.19 -12.77 15.20
N SER A 281 -10.71 -13.77 14.48
CA SER A 281 -10.50 -13.93 13.06
C SER A 281 -11.13 -12.80 12.24
N GLU A 282 -12.24 -12.23 12.72
CA GLU A 282 -12.88 -11.06 12.13
C GLU A 282 -12.03 -9.79 12.21
N GLU A 283 -11.10 -9.71 13.18
CA GLU A 283 -10.18 -8.57 13.35
C GLU A 283 -8.86 -8.76 12.58
N LEU A 284 -8.62 -9.93 11.99
CA LEU A 284 -7.37 -10.23 11.26
C LEU A 284 -7.38 -9.67 9.85
N LYS A 285 -6.21 -9.18 9.42
CA LYS A 285 -5.97 -8.84 8.01
C LYS A 285 -5.81 -10.10 7.16
N ALA A 286 -6.08 -10.00 5.86
CA ALA A 286 -6.02 -11.14 4.93
C ALA A 286 -4.69 -11.93 5.02
N HIS A 287 -3.55 -11.23 5.03
CA HIS A 287 -2.22 -11.87 5.12
C HIS A 287 -1.98 -12.59 6.45
N GLN A 288 -2.64 -12.15 7.53
CA GLN A 288 -2.56 -12.78 8.85
C GLN A 288 -3.41 -14.05 8.89
N ALA A 289 -4.62 -14.01 8.34
CA ALA A 289 -5.52 -15.15 8.24
C ALA A 289 -4.93 -16.28 7.38
N GLU A 290 -4.38 -15.94 6.20
CA GLU A 290 -3.72 -16.92 5.32
C GLU A 290 -2.58 -17.65 6.04
N LYS A 291 -1.78 -16.93 6.84
CA LYS A 291 -0.67 -17.54 7.59
C LYS A 291 -1.16 -18.54 8.65
N ILE A 292 -2.31 -18.27 9.28
CA ILE A 292 -2.94 -19.22 10.21
C ILE A 292 -3.39 -20.46 9.44
N ALA A 293 -4.16 -20.28 8.36
CA ALA A 293 -4.67 -21.37 7.55
C ALA A 293 -3.54 -22.25 7.01
N SER A 294 -2.49 -21.63 6.46
CA SER A 294 -1.29 -22.32 5.96
C SER A 294 -0.65 -23.18 7.03
N ARG A 295 -0.50 -22.66 8.26
CA ARG A 295 0.03 -23.44 9.38
C ARG A 295 -0.89 -24.60 9.77
N MET A 296 -2.20 -24.37 9.81
CA MET A 296 -3.15 -25.42 10.16
C MET A 296 -3.21 -26.54 9.13
N ILE A 297 -3.13 -26.21 7.84
CA ILE A 297 -3.04 -27.18 6.74
C ILE A 297 -1.73 -27.97 6.83
N TYR A 298 -0.60 -27.27 7.01
CA TYR A 298 0.71 -27.92 7.15
C TYR A 298 0.79 -28.86 8.37
N GLU A 299 0.13 -28.51 9.47
CA GLU A 299 0.06 -29.32 10.69
C GLU A 299 -1.03 -30.40 10.64
N ASP A 300 -1.69 -30.59 9.50
CA ASP A 300 -2.78 -31.56 9.29
C ASP A 300 -3.97 -31.38 10.25
N ARG A 301 -4.16 -30.13 10.72
CA ARG A 301 -5.27 -29.72 11.61
C ARG A 301 -6.45 -29.13 10.84
N MET A 302 -6.30 -28.92 9.53
CA MET A 302 -7.29 -28.37 8.61
C MET A 302 -7.02 -28.98 7.23
N ARG A 303 -8.02 -29.58 6.59
CA ARG A 303 -7.89 -30.07 5.21
C ARG A 303 -8.29 -28.98 4.23
N GLY A 304 -7.47 -28.76 3.22
CA GLY A 304 -7.69 -27.72 2.23
C GLY A 304 -6.41 -27.28 1.52
N THR A 305 -6.59 -26.46 0.50
CA THR A 305 -5.52 -25.87 -0.31
C THR A 305 -5.67 -24.35 -0.35
N ILE A 306 -4.55 -23.64 -0.40
CA ILE A 306 -4.54 -22.17 -0.50
C ILE A 306 -4.17 -21.80 -1.93
N ASP A 307 -5.06 -21.07 -2.61
CA ASP A 307 -4.77 -20.39 -3.87
C ASP A 307 -4.35 -18.94 -3.57
N GLN A 308 -3.05 -18.66 -3.73
CA GLN A 308 -2.49 -17.32 -3.51
C GLN A 308 -2.73 -16.36 -4.68
N VAL A 309 -3.08 -16.85 -5.86
CA VAL A 309 -3.37 -16.03 -7.05
C VAL A 309 -4.78 -15.47 -6.96
N GLU A 310 -5.74 -16.32 -6.60
CA GLU A 310 -7.14 -15.92 -6.41
C GLU A 310 -7.43 -15.39 -4.99
N ALA A 311 -6.44 -15.50 -4.08
CA ALA A 311 -6.55 -15.15 -2.67
C ALA A 311 -7.71 -15.89 -1.94
N VAL A 312 -7.87 -17.18 -2.24
CA VAL A 312 -8.95 -18.03 -1.70
C VAL A 312 -8.38 -19.27 -1.01
N ILE A 313 -9.07 -19.73 0.03
CA ILE A 313 -8.78 -21.00 0.69
C ILE A 313 -9.89 -21.98 0.28
N HIS A 314 -9.51 -23.07 -0.38
CA HIS A 314 -10.40 -24.17 -0.68
C HIS A 314 -10.34 -25.16 0.48
N PHE A 315 -11.47 -25.38 1.14
CA PHE A 315 -11.58 -26.44 2.15
C PHE A 315 -11.98 -27.74 1.46
N GLU A 316 -11.27 -28.82 1.77
CA GLU A 316 -11.70 -30.15 1.37
C GLU A 316 -12.84 -30.57 2.30
N ASP A 317 -14.02 -30.83 1.73
CA ASP A 317 -15.11 -31.43 2.47
C ASP A 317 -14.88 -32.95 2.47
N ASP A 318 -14.62 -33.54 3.64
CA ASP A 318 -14.43 -35.00 3.80
C ASP A 318 -15.72 -35.79 3.52
N THR A 319 -16.83 -35.12 3.22
CA THR A 319 -18.05 -35.78 2.77
C THR A 319 -17.96 -36.08 1.28
N GLU A 320 -17.61 -37.33 0.95
CA GLU A 320 -17.91 -37.89 -0.36
C GLU A 320 -19.36 -37.53 -0.71
N GLU A 321 -19.62 -36.96 -1.90
CA GLU A 321 -20.96 -36.52 -2.32
C GLU A 321 -22.02 -37.63 -2.12
N LEU A 322 -21.61 -38.89 -2.23
CA LEU A 322 -22.40 -40.09 -1.96
C LEU A 322 -22.80 -40.24 -0.48
N GLN A 323 -21.91 -39.96 0.46
CA GLN A 323 -22.22 -39.99 1.90
C GLN A 323 -23.17 -38.86 2.31
N GLN A 324 -23.02 -37.66 1.70
CA GLN A 324 -24.00 -36.59 1.87
C GLN A 324 -25.38 -36.99 1.33
N TRP A 325 -25.41 -37.65 0.16
CA TRP A 325 -26.65 -38.16 -0.42
C TRP A 325 -27.32 -39.21 0.47
N ASP A 326 -26.55 -40.16 1.01
CA ASP A 326 -27.05 -41.17 1.95
C ASP A 326 -27.61 -40.52 3.23
N GLN A 327 -26.91 -39.53 3.80
CA GLN A 327 -27.42 -38.79 4.97
C GLN A 327 -28.71 -38.03 4.66
N GLN A 328 -28.85 -37.45 3.47
CA GLN A 328 -30.09 -36.79 3.06
C GLN A 328 -31.24 -37.78 2.90
N ILE A 329 -30.99 -38.97 2.35
CA ILE A 329 -32.00 -40.04 2.26
C ILE A 329 -32.44 -40.46 3.66
N VAL A 330 -31.50 -40.68 4.58
CA VAL A 330 -31.81 -41.02 5.98
C VAL A 330 -32.64 -39.93 6.62
N GLY A 331 -32.24 -38.66 6.47
CA GLY A 331 -32.98 -37.51 7.00
C GLY A 331 -34.42 -37.43 6.46
N LEU A 332 -34.61 -37.67 5.16
CA LEU A 332 -35.93 -37.70 4.53
C LEU A 332 -36.79 -38.84 5.09
N CYS A 333 -36.23 -40.04 5.22
CA CYS A 333 -36.92 -41.19 5.80
C CYS A 333 -37.31 -40.95 7.27
N GLN A 334 -36.44 -40.32 8.05
CA GLN A 334 -36.73 -39.94 9.43
C GLN A 334 -37.91 -38.95 9.49
N ALA A 335 -37.87 -37.90 8.66
CA ALA A 335 -38.93 -36.91 8.61
C ALA A 335 -40.27 -37.52 8.16
N LEU A 336 -40.24 -38.47 7.23
CA LEU A 336 -41.43 -39.21 6.82
C LEU A 336 -42.00 -40.03 7.98
N ASN A 337 -41.16 -40.75 8.73
CA ASN A 337 -41.58 -41.51 9.90
C ASN A 337 -42.20 -40.59 10.98
N ASP A 338 -41.60 -39.43 11.23
CA ASP A 338 -42.14 -38.46 12.19
C ASP A 338 -43.53 -37.95 11.79
N VAL A 339 -43.77 -37.75 10.48
CA VAL A 339 -45.08 -37.37 9.94
C VAL A 339 -46.09 -38.51 10.13
N LEU A 340 -45.70 -39.75 9.81
CA LEU A 340 -46.55 -40.93 9.98
C LEU A 340 -46.95 -41.13 11.45
N ASP A 341 -46.00 -41.02 12.37
CA ASP A 341 -46.24 -41.09 13.82
C ASP A 341 -47.16 -39.97 14.30
N SER A 342 -47.01 -38.76 13.76
CA SER A 342 -47.87 -37.61 14.06
C SER A 342 -49.30 -37.81 13.55
N MET A 343 -49.47 -38.41 12.35
CA MET A 343 -50.77 -38.76 11.79
C MET A 343 -51.47 -39.84 12.63
N ALA A 344 -50.73 -40.88 13.04
CA ALA A 344 -51.24 -41.95 13.90
C ALA A 344 -51.70 -41.40 15.26
N LYS A 345 -50.92 -40.53 15.91
CA LYS A 345 -51.29 -39.84 17.16
C LYS A 345 -52.57 -39.00 17.04
N LYS A 346 -52.87 -38.49 15.84
CA LYS A 346 -54.08 -37.71 15.54
C LYS A 346 -55.27 -38.56 15.09
N GLY A 347 -55.14 -39.90 15.09
CA GLY A 347 -56.22 -40.81 14.72
C GLY A 347 -56.54 -40.84 13.22
N LEU A 348 -55.63 -40.34 12.38
CA LEU A 348 -55.76 -40.41 10.92
C LEU A 348 -55.34 -41.80 10.45
N SER A 349 -56.07 -42.37 9.48
CA SER A 349 -55.71 -43.67 8.91
C SER A 349 -54.40 -43.57 8.15
N VAL A 350 -53.37 -44.29 8.61
CA VAL A 350 -52.10 -44.40 7.91
C VAL A 350 -52.23 -45.52 6.87
N PRO A 351 -52.06 -45.24 5.56
CA PRO A 351 -52.00 -46.30 4.56
C PRO A 351 -50.72 -47.11 4.80
N VAL A 352 -50.88 -48.41 5.05
CA VAL A 352 -49.76 -49.37 5.21
C VAL A 352 -49.25 -49.78 3.85
#